data_AF-A0A7W6ADZ0-F1
#
_entry.id   AF-A0A7W6ADZ0-F1
#
_cell.length_a   1.000
_cell.length_b   1.000
_cell.length_c   1.000
_cell.angle_alpha   90.00
_cell.angle_beta   90.00
_cell.angle_gamma   90.00
#
_symmetry.space_group_name_H-M   'P 1'
#
loop_
_entity.id
_entity.type
_entity.pdbx_description
1 polymer ?
#
loop_
_entity_poly.entity_id
_entity_poly.type
_entity_poly.pdbx_seq_one_letter_code
_entity_poly.pdbx_strand_id
1 'polypeptide(L)'
;MIVAKSLALLGVASVLSRVLENQSAQKLIFNALRLNRQEVKNIIIDEDVRFISYCLARRERSRSQILQDLWVCFELGEKNGGFFVEFGATNGVKNSNTWLLEKQFGWKGILAEPNPLWHSELAINRNAFIEKDCVSSTSGDSIEFILTNDTDPELSGIAKFSDADHFAEIRSQGQRVEINTISLDDLLDKYKAPSVVEYLSIDTEGSELEILSSYSFRHRFGVISVENNPKNEKLVDDILLSKGYIRVFRQFSQWDSWYVSSELRDKKQIEIISPEA
;
A
#
# COMPACT_ATOMS: atom_id res chain seq x y z
N MET A 1 -6.25 -28.53 -2.66
CA MET A 1 -6.40 -27.22 -3.34
C MET A 1 -5.04 -26.58 -3.70
N ILE A 2 -4.03 -26.61 -2.82
CA ILE A 2 -2.68 -26.05 -3.05
C ILE A 2 -1.95 -26.72 -4.23
N VAL A 3 -2.01 -28.04 -4.36
CA VAL A 3 -1.35 -28.81 -5.44
C VAL A 3 -1.91 -28.45 -6.83
N ALA A 4 -3.22 -28.25 -6.95
CA ALA A 4 -3.86 -27.89 -8.22
C ALA A 4 -3.51 -26.46 -8.66
N LYS A 5 -3.44 -25.50 -7.71
CA LYS A 5 -2.98 -24.13 -7.99
C LYS A 5 -1.51 -24.10 -8.42
N SER A 6 -0.65 -24.89 -7.77
CA SER A 6 0.77 -25.02 -8.14
C SER A 6 0.95 -25.62 -9.54
N LEU A 7 0.22 -26.69 -9.88
CA LEU A 7 0.23 -27.27 -11.22
C LEU A 7 -0.24 -26.28 -12.31
N ALA A 8 -1.29 -25.50 -12.02
CA ALA A 8 -1.79 -24.49 -12.95
C ALA A 8 -0.76 -23.37 -13.18
N LEU A 9 -0.09 -22.88 -12.12
CA LEU A 9 0.98 -21.90 -12.23
C LEU A 9 2.15 -22.42 -13.06
N LEU A 10 2.60 -23.66 -12.81
CA LEU A 10 3.67 -24.29 -13.57
C LEU A 10 3.30 -24.45 -15.04
N GLY A 11 2.03 -24.78 -15.33
CA GLY A 11 1.50 -24.84 -16.69
C GLY A 11 1.58 -23.49 -17.40
N VAL A 12 1.04 -22.43 -16.79
CA VAL A 12 1.07 -21.06 -17.34
C VAL A 12 2.51 -20.57 -17.54
N ALA A 13 3.38 -20.78 -16.55
CA ALA A 13 4.79 -20.43 -16.65
C ALA A 13 5.48 -21.17 -17.80
N SER A 14 5.22 -22.47 -17.96
CA SER A 14 5.81 -23.26 -19.05
C SER A 14 5.37 -22.79 -20.43
N VAL A 15 4.10 -22.39 -20.59
CA VAL A 15 3.57 -21.85 -21.85
C VAL A 15 4.21 -20.49 -22.14
N LEU A 16 4.28 -19.60 -21.14
CA LEU A 16 4.94 -18.30 -21.25
C LEU A 16 6.41 -18.46 -21.61
N SER A 17 7.16 -19.33 -20.92
CA SER A 17 8.56 -19.61 -21.21
C SER A 17 8.75 -20.10 -22.65
N ARG A 18 7.90 -21.02 -23.14
CA ARG A 18 7.97 -21.49 -24.54
C ARG A 18 7.72 -20.39 -25.56
N VAL A 19 6.78 -19.48 -25.28
CA VAL A 19 6.54 -18.31 -26.13
C VAL A 19 7.74 -17.36 -26.09
N LEU A 20 8.29 -17.11 -24.90
CA LEU A 20 9.44 -16.25 -24.67
C LEU A 20 10.75 -16.83 -25.20
N GLU A 21 10.89 -18.14 -25.38
CA GLU A 21 12.08 -18.77 -25.95
C GLU A 21 12.01 -18.89 -27.48
N ASN A 22 10.83 -18.69 -28.08
CA ASN A 22 10.61 -18.82 -29.51
C ASN A 22 10.78 -17.48 -30.24
N GLN A 23 11.91 -17.29 -30.94
CA GLN A 23 12.22 -16.05 -31.68
C GLN A 23 11.17 -15.66 -32.72
N SER A 24 10.52 -16.62 -33.38
CA SER A 24 9.46 -16.34 -34.35
C SER A 24 8.21 -15.79 -33.66
N ALA A 25 7.83 -16.35 -32.51
CA ALA A 25 6.72 -15.86 -31.69
C ALA A 25 7.02 -14.46 -31.13
N GLN A 26 8.25 -14.23 -30.62
CA GLN A 26 8.70 -12.91 -30.19
C GLN A 26 8.57 -11.87 -31.31
N LYS A 27 9.07 -12.19 -32.52
CA LYS A 27 9.00 -11.29 -33.68
C LYS A 27 7.56 -11.00 -34.09
N LEU A 28 6.67 -11.99 -34.02
CA LEU A 28 5.24 -11.82 -34.31
C LEU A 28 4.58 -10.85 -33.31
N ILE A 29 4.77 -11.09 -32.01
CA ILE A 29 4.20 -10.25 -30.94
C ILE A 29 4.75 -8.82 -31.04
N PHE A 30 6.07 -8.68 -31.22
CA PHE A 30 6.71 -7.36 -31.38
C PHE A 30 6.17 -6.59 -32.59
N ASN A 31 5.98 -7.26 -33.73
CA ASN A 31 5.39 -6.61 -34.91
C ASN A 31 3.93 -6.24 -34.70
N ALA A 32 3.15 -7.06 -33.99
CA ALA A 32 1.77 -6.75 -33.67
C ALA A 32 1.65 -5.53 -32.74
N LEU A 33 2.55 -5.42 -31.75
CA LEU A 33 2.73 -4.23 -30.91
C LEU A 33 3.11 -3.00 -31.76
N ARG A 34 4.17 -3.12 -32.56
CA ARG A 34 4.70 -2.02 -33.40
C ARG A 34 3.67 -1.47 -34.38
N LEU A 35 2.79 -2.32 -34.91
CA LEU A 35 1.75 -1.96 -35.87
C LEU A 35 0.39 -1.65 -35.23
N ASN A 36 0.32 -1.57 -33.90
CA ASN A 36 -0.92 -1.34 -33.12
C ASN A 36 -2.10 -2.23 -33.58
N ARG A 37 -1.82 -3.51 -33.81
CA ARG A 37 -2.85 -4.47 -34.25
C ARG A 37 -3.94 -4.56 -33.17
N GLN A 38 -5.21 -4.57 -33.59
CA GLN A 38 -6.36 -4.48 -32.68
C GLN A 38 -6.37 -5.61 -31.64
N GLU A 39 -5.89 -6.79 -32.03
CA GLU A 39 -5.75 -7.98 -31.18
C GLU A 39 -4.83 -7.75 -29.98
N VAL A 40 -3.82 -6.90 -30.14
CA VAL A 40 -2.86 -6.56 -29.06
C VAL A 40 -3.23 -5.25 -28.37
N LYS A 41 -3.87 -4.31 -29.10
CA LYS A 41 -4.34 -3.04 -28.55
C LYS A 41 -5.22 -3.23 -27.32
N ASN A 42 -6.17 -4.17 -27.37
CA ASN A 42 -7.06 -4.48 -26.24
C ASN A 42 -6.30 -4.98 -25.01
N ILE A 43 -5.21 -5.73 -25.21
CA ILE A 43 -4.35 -6.24 -24.13
C ILE A 43 -3.50 -5.10 -23.54
N ILE A 44 -3.04 -4.17 -24.37
CA ILE A 44 -2.21 -3.04 -23.92
C ILE A 44 -3.02 -2.02 -23.14
N ILE A 45 -4.28 -1.75 -23.51
CA ILE A 45 -5.12 -0.77 -22.81
C ILE A 45 -5.72 -1.31 -21.52
N ASP A 46 -5.79 -2.63 -21.39
CA ASP A 46 -6.30 -3.28 -20.19
C ASP A 46 -5.45 -2.92 -18.97
N GLU A 47 -6.10 -2.30 -17.96
CA GLU A 47 -5.40 -1.78 -16.80
C GLU A 47 -4.78 -2.88 -15.94
N ASP A 48 -5.45 -4.03 -15.81
CA ASP A 48 -4.95 -5.15 -15.01
C ASP A 48 -3.71 -5.75 -15.67
N VAL A 49 -3.74 -5.96 -16.99
CA VAL A 49 -2.58 -6.46 -17.74
C VAL A 49 -1.40 -5.50 -17.61
N ARG A 50 -1.64 -4.19 -17.71
CA ARG A 50 -0.60 -3.16 -17.54
C ARG A 50 -0.01 -3.21 -16.13
N PHE A 51 -0.85 -3.30 -15.10
CA PHE A 51 -0.38 -3.34 -13.73
C PHE A 51 0.39 -4.62 -13.41
N ILE A 52 -0.11 -5.79 -13.84
CA ILE A 52 0.61 -7.07 -13.72
C ILE A 52 1.97 -6.99 -14.43
N SER A 53 2.01 -6.47 -15.66
CA SER A 53 3.25 -6.31 -16.43
C SER A 53 4.23 -5.36 -15.74
N TYR A 54 3.71 -4.27 -15.16
CA TYR A 54 4.50 -3.32 -14.37
C TYR A 54 5.13 -3.99 -13.14
N CYS A 55 4.35 -4.78 -12.40
CA CYS A 55 4.80 -5.54 -11.25
C CYS A 55 5.83 -6.61 -11.61
N LEU A 56 5.60 -7.39 -12.67
CA LEU A 56 6.54 -8.40 -13.15
C LEU A 56 7.91 -7.80 -13.49
N ALA A 57 7.92 -6.62 -14.12
CA ALA A 57 9.15 -5.95 -14.54
C ALA A 57 9.91 -5.24 -13.42
N ARG A 58 9.34 -5.10 -12.21
CA ARG A 58 9.90 -4.31 -11.09
C ARG A 58 9.85 -5.03 -9.75
N ARG A 59 9.50 -6.32 -9.74
CA ARG A 59 9.24 -7.09 -8.51
C ARG A 59 10.41 -7.06 -7.53
N GLU A 60 11.64 -7.03 -8.04
CA GLU A 60 12.88 -7.00 -7.29
C GLU A 60 13.11 -5.69 -6.53
N ARG A 61 12.47 -4.60 -6.96
CA ARG A 61 12.55 -3.27 -6.33
C ARG A 61 11.66 -3.16 -5.09
N SER A 62 10.59 -3.96 -5.03
CA SER A 62 9.57 -3.86 -3.99
C SER A 62 10.07 -4.37 -2.64
N ARG A 63 9.62 -3.70 -1.59
CA ARG A 63 9.78 -4.11 -0.18
C ARG A 63 8.46 -4.34 0.53
N SER A 64 7.34 -3.97 -0.08
CA SER A 64 6.01 -4.16 0.47
C SER A 64 5.56 -5.63 0.41
N GLN A 65 4.61 -5.98 1.27
CA GLN A 65 4.15 -7.36 1.42
C GLN A 65 3.30 -7.82 0.23
N ILE A 66 2.49 -6.93 -0.34
CA ILE A 66 1.57 -7.21 -1.45
C ILE A 66 1.69 -6.22 -2.60
N LEU A 67 2.91 -5.67 -2.79
CA LEU A 67 3.25 -4.77 -3.90
C LEU A 67 2.55 -3.39 -3.82
N GLN A 68 2.15 -2.93 -2.63
CA GLN A 68 1.57 -1.60 -2.42
C GLN A 68 2.49 -0.50 -2.97
N ASP A 69 3.80 -0.59 -2.70
CA ASP A 69 4.78 0.37 -3.20
C ASP A 69 4.83 0.44 -4.75
N LEU A 70 4.72 -0.71 -5.43
CA LEU A 70 4.61 -0.75 -6.89
C LEU A 70 3.26 -0.27 -7.40
N TRP A 71 2.16 -0.54 -6.69
CA TRP A 71 0.85 0.03 -7.00
C TRP A 71 0.88 1.56 -6.95
N VAL A 72 1.46 2.15 -5.90
CA VAL A 72 1.62 3.61 -5.79
C VAL A 72 2.43 4.16 -6.95
N CYS A 73 3.54 3.50 -7.30
CA CYS A 73 4.36 3.92 -8.44
C CYS A 73 3.59 3.82 -9.77
N PHE A 74 2.80 2.75 -9.98
CA PHE A 74 1.94 2.59 -11.15
C PHE A 74 0.85 3.67 -11.20
N GLU A 75 0.25 3.98 -10.05
CA GLU A 75 -0.80 4.99 -9.96
C GLU A 75 -0.29 6.40 -10.28
N LEU A 76 0.92 6.70 -9.82
CA LEU A 76 1.49 8.04 -9.91
C LEU A 76 2.52 8.20 -11.02
N GLY A 77 2.67 7.19 -11.88
CA GLY A 77 3.58 7.22 -13.02
C GLY A 77 5.05 7.39 -12.62
N GLU A 78 5.50 6.66 -11.59
CA GLU A 78 6.88 6.73 -11.08
C GLU A 78 7.31 8.16 -10.70
N LYS A 79 6.38 8.95 -10.15
CA LYS A 79 6.61 10.34 -9.71
C LYS A 79 7.85 10.44 -8.81
N ASN A 80 8.71 11.41 -9.09
CA ASN A 80 9.83 11.79 -8.22
C ASN A 80 9.41 12.90 -7.25
N GLY A 81 9.95 12.87 -6.03
CA GLY A 81 9.80 13.94 -5.04
C GLY A 81 8.38 14.14 -4.51
N GLY A 82 7.66 13.05 -4.20
CA GLY A 82 6.36 13.11 -3.52
C GLY A 82 6.46 13.14 -2.00
N PHE A 83 5.31 13.13 -1.33
CA PHE A 83 5.17 13.00 0.11
C PHE A 83 4.34 11.75 0.47
N PHE A 84 4.79 10.99 1.47
CA PHE A 84 4.04 9.84 2.00
C PHE A 84 3.77 9.97 3.51
N VAL A 85 2.77 9.23 3.97
CA VAL A 85 2.54 8.94 5.38
C VAL A 85 2.30 7.43 5.52
N GLU A 86 2.98 6.78 6.45
CA GLU A 86 2.86 5.33 6.70
C GLU A 86 2.72 5.08 8.20
N PHE A 87 1.70 4.32 8.56
CA PHE A 87 1.51 3.78 9.91
C PHE A 87 1.96 2.31 9.93
N GLY A 88 2.45 1.83 11.06
CA GLY A 88 3.01 0.47 11.17
C GLY A 88 4.37 0.36 10.49
N ALA A 89 5.24 1.36 10.66
CA ALA A 89 6.49 1.43 9.91
C ALA A 89 7.54 0.37 10.32
N THR A 90 7.41 -0.24 11.50
CA THR A 90 8.30 -1.27 12.06
C THR A 90 9.78 -0.89 11.91
N ASN A 91 10.65 -1.78 11.43
CA ASN A 91 12.05 -1.49 11.17
C ASN A 91 12.32 -0.56 9.97
N GLY A 92 11.26 -0.18 9.24
CA GLY A 92 11.30 0.71 8.09
C GLY A 92 11.80 0.07 6.80
N VAL A 93 12.05 -1.24 6.74
CA VAL A 93 12.60 -1.91 5.54
C VAL A 93 11.76 -3.09 5.11
N LYS A 94 11.53 -4.06 6.01
CA LYS A 94 10.74 -5.24 5.70
C LYS A 94 9.27 -4.82 5.64
N ASN A 95 8.54 -5.31 4.63
CA ASN A 95 7.13 -5.03 4.40
C ASN A 95 6.77 -3.54 4.23
N SER A 96 7.75 -2.63 4.15
CA SER A 96 7.45 -1.19 4.06
C SER A 96 6.84 -0.83 2.71
N ASN A 97 5.75 -0.07 2.79
CA ASN A 97 5.00 0.43 1.63
C ASN A 97 5.62 1.71 1.05
N THR A 98 6.54 2.35 1.76
CA THR A 98 7.16 3.62 1.34
C THR A 98 8.67 3.54 1.15
N TRP A 99 9.29 2.37 1.41
CA TRP A 99 10.74 2.24 1.30
C TRP A 99 11.26 2.60 -0.08
N LEU A 100 10.64 2.00 -1.10
CA LEU A 100 10.92 2.24 -2.51
C LEU A 100 10.76 3.72 -2.89
N LEU A 101 9.68 4.35 -2.42
CA LEU A 101 9.33 5.74 -2.71
C LEU A 101 10.40 6.71 -2.17
N GLU A 102 10.83 6.52 -0.92
CA GLU A 102 11.89 7.34 -0.31
C GLU A 102 13.23 7.10 -1.03
N LYS A 103 13.65 5.84 -1.14
CA LYS A 103 15.04 5.51 -1.51
C LYS A 103 15.31 5.62 -3.00
N GLN A 104 14.32 5.39 -3.86
CA GLN A 104 14.52 5.41 -5.31
C GLN A 104 13.88 6.62 -6.00
N PHE A 105 12.79 7.16 -5.45
CA PHE A 105 12.09 8.30 -6.05
C PHE A 105 12.28 9.62 -5.29
N GLY A 106 13.08 9.60 -4.21
CA GLY A 106 13.43 10.80 -3.45
C GLY A 106 12.25 11.42 -2.71
N TRP A 107 11.24 10.62 -2.37
CA TRP A 107 10.10 11.10 -1.61
C TRP A 107 10.49 11.42 -0.17
N LYS A 108 9.74 12.34 0.43
CA LYS A 108 9.80 12.63 1.87
C LYS A 108 8.54 12.09 2.53
N GLY A 109 8.53 11.99 3.85
CA GLY A 109 7.32 11.52 4.51
C GLY A 109 7.42 11.46 6.02
N ILE A 110 6.37 10.86 6.58
CA ILE A 110 6.20 10.60 8.01
C ILE A 110 5.98 9.10 8.18
N LEU A 111 6.69 8.51 9.13
CA LEU A 111 6.56 7.12 9.56
C LEU A 111 6.07 7.13 11.01
N ALA A 112 4.93 6.52 11.29
CA ALA A 112 4.43 6.36 12.65
C ALA A 112 4.66 4.93 13.14
N GLU A 113 5.36 4.79 14.26
CA GLU A 113 5.67 3.51 14.88
C GLU A 113 5.67 3.65 16.40
N PRO A 114 4.59 3.22 17.08
CA PRO A 114 4.48 3.35 18.53
C PRO A 114 5.37 2.35 19.30
N ASN A 115 5.69 1.17 18.76
CA ASN A 115 6.47 0.16 19.48
C ASN A 115 7.95 0.58 19.59
N PRO A 116 8.48 0.83 20.82
CA PRO A 116 9.85 1.30 21.02
C PRO A 116 10.94 0.34 20.54
N LEU A 117 10.63 -0.95 20.40
CA LEU A 117 11.56 -1.95 19.88
C LEU A 117 12.12 -1.55 18.52
N TRP A 118 11.27 -0.97 17.67
CA TRP A 118 11.60 -0.67 16.29
C TRP A 118 12.35 0.65 16.08
N HIS A 119 12.28 1.58 17.04
CA HIS A 119 12.71 2.98 16.86
C HIS A 119 14.18 3.12 16.46
N SER A 120 15.06 2.28 17.01
CA SER A 120 16.50 2.35 16.69
C SER A 120 16.77 1.92 15.26
N GLU A 121 16.21 0.79 14.81
CA GLU A 121 16.39 0.32 13.44
C GLU A 121 15.70 1.25 12.43
N LEU A 122 14.48 1.70 12.75
CA LEU A 122 13.74 2.64 11.92
C LEU A 122 14.54 3.92 11.65
N ALA A 123 15.15 4.50 12.68
CA ALA A 123 15.97 5.71 12.57
C ALA A 123 17.28 5.50 11.78
N ILE A 124 17.84 4.28 11.78
CA ILE A 124 19.01 3.94 10.97
C ILE A 124 18.60 3.76 9.50
N ASN A 125 17.46 3.15 9.26
CA ASN A 125 17.03 2.74 7.92
C ASN A 125 16.36 3.88 7.12
N ARG A 126 15.80 4.90 7.79
CA ARG A 126 14.91 5.89 7.18
C ARG A 126 15.34 7.33 7.46
N ASN A 127 15.16 8.19 6.45
CA ASN A 127 15.40 9.64 6.55
C ASN A 127 14.11 10.43 6.73
N ALA A 128 12.95 9.78 6.61
CA ALA A 128 11.64 10.35 6.89
C ALA A 128 11.51 10.80 8.35
N PHE A 129 10.55 11.66 8.63
CA PHE A 129 10.20 11.98 10.01
C PHE A 129 9.64 10.74 10.71
N ILE A 130 10.00 10.54 11.97
CA ILE A 130 9.53 9.41 12.78
C ILE A 130 8.65 9.95 13.89
N GLU A 131 7.39 9.54 13.88
CA GLU A 131 6.46 9.71 14.97
C GLU A 131 6.45 8.46 15.86
N LYS A 132 6.48 8.68 17.17
CA LYS A 132 6.49 7.63 18.18
C LYS A 132 5.17 7.52 18.92
N ASP A 133 4.33 8.55 18.83
CA ASP A 133 2.96 8.48 19.34
C ASP A 133 2.11 7.57 18.43
N CYS A 134 1.16 6.86 19.02
CA CYS A 134 0.25 5.99 18.28
C CYS A 134 -0.75 6.85 17.50
N VAL A 135 -0.85 6.65 16.18
CA VAL A 135 -1.85 7.37 15.40
C VAL A 135 -3.23 6.82 15.75
N SER A 136 -4.14 7.70 16.19
CA SER A 136 -5.47 7.31 16.66
C SER A 136 -6.52 8.37 16.28
N SER A 137 -7.71 8.26 16.84
CA SER A 137 -8.83 9.19 16.58
C SER A 137 -8.68 10.56 17.24
N THR A 138 -7.91 10.64 18.32
CA THR A 138 -7.68 11.84 19.13
C THR A 138 -6.22 11.97 19.50
N SER A 139 -5.78 13.20 19.78
CA SER A 139 -4.42 13.51 20.24
C SER A 139 -4.38 13.74 21.75
N GLY A 140 -3.25 13.37 22.36
CA GLY A 140 -2.96 13.68 23.76
C GLY A 140 -3.61 12.76 24.79
N ASP A 141 -4.27 11.69 24.34
CA ASP A 141 -4.74 10.62 25.21
C ASP A 141 -3.60 9.63 25.49
N SER A 142 -3.72 8.89 26.59
CA SER A 142 -2.90 7.71 26.89
C SER A 142 -3.75 6.46 26.70
N ILE A 143 -3.29 5.54 25.86
CA ILE A 143 -3.99 4.29 25.58
C ILE A 143 -3.14 3.08 25.94
N GLU A 144 -3.80 1.97 26.26
CA GLU A 144 -3.13 0.70 26.46
C GLU A 144 -2.78 0.06 25.11
N PHE A 145 -1.49 -0.20 24.93
CA PHE A 145 -0.91 -0.81 23.74
C PHE A 145 -0.26 -2.15 24.10
N ILE A 146 -0.42 -3.15 23.24
CA ILE A 146 0.10 -4.50 23.44
C ILE A 146 1.36 -4.68 22.59
N LEU A 147 2.47 -4.94 23.25
CA LEU A 147 3.75 -5.29 22.63
C LEU A 147 3.90 -6.81 22.56
N THR A 148 4.02 -7.35 21.36
CA THR A 148 4.20 -8.79 21.10
C THR A 148 5.68 -9.15 20.86
N ASN A 149 6.60 -8.42 21.50
CA ASN A 149 8.05 -8.45 21.24
C ASN A 149 8.67 -9.85 21.35
N ASP A 150 8.17 -10.69 22.25
CA ASP A 150 8.72 -12.04 22.50
C ASP A 150 8.19 -13.11 21.53
N THR A 151 7.25 -12.76 20.63
CA THR A 151 6.62 -13.69 19.70
C THR A 151 6.72 -13.19 18.26
N ASP A 152 5.94 -12.17 17.90
CA ASP A 152 6.02 -11.49 16.61
C ASP A 152 5.75 -9.98 16.81
N PRO A 153 6.80 -9.14 16.85
CA PRO A 153 6.64 -7.72 17.13
C PRO A 153 5.91 -6.93 16.03
N GLU A 154 5.75 -7.48 14.82
CA GLU A 154 4.94 -6.85 13.76
C GLU A 154 3.45 -6.81 14.15
N LEU A 155 2.99 -7.73 15.01
CA LEU A 155 1.60 -7.84 15.43
C LEU A 155 1.23 -6.97 16.65
N SER A 156 2.09 -6.02 17.04
CA SER A 156 1.81 -5.14 18.19
C SER A 156 0.71 -4.14 17.84
N GLY A 157 -0.20 -3.84 18.77
CA GLY A 157 -1.38 -3.03 18.46
C GLY A 157 -2.13 -2.52 19.69
N ILE A 158 -3.16 -1.71 19.48
CA ILE A 158 -3.98 -1.14 20.56
C ILE A 158 -4.82 -2.26 21.20
N ALA A 159 -4.80 -2.37 22.54
CA ALA A 159 -5.44 -3.47 23.28
C ALA A 159 -6.95 -3.57 23.02
N LYS A 160 -7.63 -2.44 22.81
CA LYS A 160 -9.07 -2.39 22.51
C LYS A 160 -9.45 -3.18 21.24
N PHE A 161 -8.53 -3.33 20.29
CA PHE A 161 -8.77 -4.00 19.02
C PHE A 161 -8.21 -5.44 18.96
N SER A 162 -7.53 -5.92 20.02
CA SER A 162 -6.84 -7.21 20.01
C SER A 162 -7.73 -8.45 20.16
N ASP A 163 -8.95 -8.30 20.66
CA ASP A 163 -9.77 -9.44 21.13
C ASP A 163 -10.60 -10.10 20.02
N ALA A 164 -10.49 -9.64 18.77
CA ALA A 164 -11.49 -9.89 17.75
C ALA A 164 -10.95 -10.39 16.39
N ASP A 165 -9.65 -10.71 16.29
CA ASP A 165 -8.99 -11.13 15.07
C ASP A 165 -8.19 -12.45 15.20
N HIS A 166 -7.53 -12.84 14.11
CA HIS A 166 -6.79 -14.10 14.00
C HIS A 166 -5.54 -14.18 14.92
N PHE A 167 -5.11 -13.05 15.51
CA PHE A 167 -3.88 -12.94 16.31
C PHE A 167 -4.15 -12.71 17.80
N ALA A 168 -5.41 -12.77 18.24
CA ALA A 168 -5.82 -12.58 19.63
C ALA A 168 -5.02 -13.44 20.64
N GLU A 169 -4.67 -14.68 20.28
CA GLU A 169 -3.87 -15.57 21.14
C GLU A 169 -2.44 -15.03 21.36
N ILE A 170 -1.79 -14.55 20.30
CA ILE A 170 -0.44 -13.97 20.37
C ILE A 170 -0.47 -12.69 21.22
N ARG A 171 -1.45 -11.81 20.97
CA ARG A 171 -1.60 -10.56 21.72
C ARG A 171 -2.00 -10.77 23.18
N SER A 172 -2.70 -11.86 23.51
CA SER A 172 -3.02 -12.19 24.91
C SER A 172 -1.78 -12.40 25.79
N GLN A 173 -0.64 -12.74 25.17
CA GLN A 173 0.64 -12.97 25.83
C GLN A 173 1.56 -11.74 25.78
N GLY A 174 1.16 -10.68 25.08
CA GLY A 174 1.96 -9.47 24.92
C GLY A 174 2.03 -8.60 26.17
N GLN A 175 3.10 -7.82 26.28
CA GLN A 175 3.28 -6.84 27.35
C GLN A 175 2.38 -5.62 27.11
N ARG A 176 1.58 -5.25 28.11
CA ARG A 176 0.76 -4.03 28.07
C ARG A 176 1.58 -2.82 28.52
N VAL A 177 1.53 -1.74 27.73
CA VAL A 177 2.20 -0.47 28.02
C VAL A 177 1.25 0.69 27.73
N GLU A 178 1.50 1.84 28.35
CA GLU A 178 0.81 3.09 28.02
C GLU A 178 1.58 3.85 26.93
N ILE A 179 0.89 4.26 25.88
CA ILE A 179 1.44 5.07 24.77
C ILE A 179 0.53 6.27 24.50
N ASN A 180 1.15 7.41 24.23
CA ASN A 180 0.42 8.63 23.86
C ASN A 180 -0.15 8.53 22.45
N THR A 181 -1.27 9.20 22.20
CA THR A 181 -1.87 9.25 20.87
C THR A 181 -1.66 10.58 20.15
N ILE A 182 -1.72 10.51 18.82
CA ILE A 182 -1.79 11.67 17.93
C ILE A 182 -2.83 11.41 16.83
N SER A 183 -3.69 12.38 16.55
CA SER A 183 -4.62 12.31 15.42
C SER A 183 -3.89 12.46 14.09
N LEU A 184 -4.44 11.90 13.00
CA LEU A 184 -3.85 12.10 11.66
C LEU A 184 -3.78 13.60 11.28
N ASP A 185 -4.76 14.40 11.70
CA ASP A 185 -4.74 15.85 11.47
C ASP A 185 -3.56 16.54 12.17
N ASP A 186 -3.36 16.26 13.47
CA ASP A 186 -2.27 16.88 14.23
C ASP A 186 -0.90 16.35 13.81
N LEU A 187 -0.81 15.08 13.40
CA LEU A 187 0.39 14.50 12.81
C LEU A 187 0.83 15.28 11.57
N LEU A 188 -0.10 15.54 10.66
CA LEU A 188 0.17 16.28 9.43
C LEU A 188 0.58 17.73 9.72
N ASP A 189 -0.03 18.38 10.72
CA ASP A 189 0.37 19.74 11.13
C ASP A 189 1.75 19.78 11.80
N LYS A 190 2.02 18.86 12.72
CA LYS A 190 3.29 18.73 13.45
C LYS A 190 4.48 18.71 12.50
N TYR A 191 4.37 17.95 11.42
CA TYR A 191 5.43 17.81 10.41
C TYR A 191 5.24 18.70 9.18
N LYS A 192 4.26 19.61 9.20
CA LYS A 192 3.97 20.56 8.10
C LYS A 192 3.81 19.86 6.75
N ALA A 193 3.06 18.77 6.74
CA ALA A 193 2.78 18.00 5.54
C ALA A 193 2.09 18.88 4.49
N PRO A 194 2.35 18.67 3.18
CA PRO A 194 1.69 19.42 2.12
C PRO A 194 0.17 19.19 2.14
N SER A 195 -0.62 20.21 1.77
CA SER A 195 -2.10 20.09 1.69
C SER A 195 -2.60 18.95 0.79
N VAL A 196 -1.77 18.52 -0.17
CA VAL A 196 -2.00 17.33 -0.99
C VAL A 196 -0.79 16.43 -0.82
N VAL A 197 -1.01 15.27 -0.21
CA VAL A 197 -0.01 14.22 0.00
C VAL A 197 -0.24 13.14 -1.04
N GLU A 198 0.81 12.56 -1.63
CA GLU A 198 0.62 11.57 -2.68
C GLU A 198 0.10 10.23 -2.15
N TYR A 199 0.59 9.77 -1.00
CA TYR A 199 0.27 8.44 -0.49
C TYR A 199 0.07 8.40 1.03
N LEU A 200 -0.98 7.70 1.45
CA LEU A 200 -1.21 7.28 2.83
C LEU A 200 -1.32 5.75 2.91
N SER A 201 -0.49 5.14 3.75
CA SER A 201 -0.59 3.72 4.14
C SER A 201 -1.10 3.63 5.57
N ILE A 202 -2.27 3.03 5.76
CA ILE A 202 -2.88 2.80 7.08
C ILE A 202 -2.82 1.30 7.37
N ASP A 203 -1.93 0.93 8.27
CA ASP A 203 -1.78 -0.41 8.81
C ASP A 203 -1.60 -0.25 10.33
N THR A 204 -2.69 -0.47 11.07
CA THR A 204 -2.75 -0.19 12.51
C THR A 204 -3.37 -1.33 13.30
N GLU A 205 -3.46 -2.51 12.69
CA GLU A 205 -3.91 -3.74 13.34
C GLU A 205 -5.32 -3.59 13.96
N GLY A 206 -6.21 -2.83 13.31
CA GLY A 206 -7.65 -2.78 13.61
C GLY A 206 -8.25 -1.42 13.94
N SER A 207 -7.44 -0.35 14.02
CA SER A 207 -7.92 1.00 14.36
C SER A 207 -8.24 1.89 13.14
N GLU A 208 -8.14 1.35 11.92
CA GLU A 208 -8.21 2.08 10.65
C GLU A 208 -9.52 2.86 10.50
N LEU A 209 -10.64 2.22 10.87
CA LEU A 209 -11.96 2.83 10.81
C LEU A 209 -12.08 4.02 11.77
N GLU A 210 -11.49 3.94 12.97
CA GLU A 210 -11.58 4.99 13.98
C GLU A 210 -10.77 6.23 13.55
N ILE A 211 -9.58 5.99 12.99
CA ILE A 211 -8.72 7.04 12.41
C ILE A 211 -9.44 7.72 11.24
N LEU A 212 -9.99 6.95 10.29
CA LEU A 212 -10.66 7.52 9.12
C LEU A 212 -11.98 8.23 9.45
N SER A 213 -12.69 7.78 10.48
CA SER A 213 -13.95 8.41 10.92
C SER A 213 -13.75 9.77 11.57
N SER A 214 -12.61 9.97 12.24
CA SER A 214 -12.26 11.20 12.95
C SER A 214 -11.48 12.19 12.08
N TYR A 215 -10.81 11.70 11.03
CA TYR A 215 -10.01 12.53 10.15
C TYR A 215 -10.85 13.59 9.41
N SER A 216 -10.37 14.84 9.42
CA SER A 216 -11.07 15.97 8.82
C SER A 216 -11.08 15.97 7.29
N PHE A 217 -10.14 15.26 6.65
CA PHE A 217 -9.86 15.33 5.20
C PHE A 217 -9.46 16.71 4.68
N ARG A 218 -8.97 17.61 5.54
CA ARG A 218 -8.45 18.92 5.12
C ARG A 218 -7.17 18.79 4.30
N HIS A 219 -6.31 17.82 4.61
CA HIS A 219 -5.27 17.36 3.68
C HIS A 219 -5.88 16.27 2.79
N ARG A 220 -5.55 16.31 1.49
CA ARG A 220 -6.02 15.31 0.53
C ARG A 220 -4.90 14.34 0.19
N PHE A 221 -5.27 13.11 -0.13
CA PHE A 221 -4.35 12.08 -0.55
C PHE A 221 -4.55 11.76 -2.04
N GLY A 222 -3.47 11.42 -2.76
CA GLY A 222 -3.56 10.94 -4.14
C GLY A 222 -4.10 9.52 -4.19
N VAL A 223 -3.45 8.65 -3.41
CA VAL A 223 -3.80 7.24 -3.22
C VAL A 223 -3.72 6.86 -1.74
N ILE A 224 -4.54 5.89 -1.32
CA ILE A 224 -4.61 5.40 0.06
C ILE A 224 -4.64 3.87 0.04
N SER A 225 -3.78 3.20 0.82
CA SER A 225 -3.96 1.78 1.16
C SER A 225 -4.39 1.66 2.61
N VAL A 226 -5.34 0.77 2.88
CA VAL A 226 -5.86 0.50 4.22
C VAL A 226 -5.87 -1.00 4.43
N GLU A 227 -5.24 -1.48 5.51
CA GLU A 227 -5.39 -2.87 5.94
C GLU A 227 -6.86 -3.12 6.30
N ASN A 228 -7.47 -4.15 5.72
CA ASN A 228 -8.88 -4.45 5.97
C ASN A 228 -9.04 -5.36 7.17
N ASN A 229 -9.89 -4.92 8.09
CA ASN A 229 -10.67 -5.83 8.92
C ASN A 229 -12.01 -6.13 8.22
N PRO A 230 -12.36 -7.40 7.91
CA PRO A 230 -13.62 -7.75 7.25
C PRO A 230 -14.88 -7.22 7.93
N LYS A 231 -14.82 -6.93 9.24
CA LYS A 231 -15.92 -6.33 10.01
C LYS A 231 -16.15 -4.85 9.66
N ASN A 232 -15.09 -4.13 9.30
CA ASN A 232 -15.07 -2.68 9.12
C ASN A 232 -14.93 -2.25 7.65
N GLU A 233 -14.50 -3.15 6.77
CA GLU A 233 -14.20 -2.91 5.36
C GLU A 233 -15.29 -2.08 4.65
N LYS A 234 -16.56 -2.46 4.83
CA LYS A 234 -17.68 -1.72 4.21
C LYS A 234 -17.79 -0.27 4.71
N LEU A 235 -17.57 -0.04 6.00
CA LEU A 235 -17.65 1.30 6.58
C LEU A 235 -16.49 2.18 6.09
N VAL A 236 -15.28 1.60 5.99
CA VAL A 236 -14.12 2.26 5.39
C VAL A 236 -14.38 2.62 3.93
N ASP A 237 -14.91 1.68 3.13
CA ASP A 237 -15.33 1.91 1.75
C ASP A 237 -16.31 3.08 1.65
N ASP A 238 -17.36 3.09 2.49
CA ASP A 238 -18.40 4.12 2.47
C ASP A 238 -17.83 5.51 2.87
N ILE A 239 -16.95 5.58 3.88
CA ILE A 239 -16.27 6.83 4.28
C ILE A 239 -15.42 7.37 3.13
N LEU A 240 -14.51 6.56 2.59
CA LEU A 240 -13.58 7.00 1.56
C LEU A 240 -14.31 7.35 0.25
N LEU A 241 -15.35 6.60 -0.11
CA LEU A 241 -16.20 6.93 -1.24
C LEU A 241 -16.89 8.29 -1.05
N SER A 242 -17.42 8.57 0.14
CA SER A 242 -18.04 9.88 0.45
C SER A 242 -17.06 11.06 0.35
N LYS A 243 -15.75 10.78 0.42
CA LYS A 243 -14.66 11.77 0.30
C LYS A 243 -14.02 11.79 -1.09
N GLY A 244 -14.60 11.08 -2.06
CA GLY A 244 -14.19 11.11 -3.46
C GLY A 244 -13.04 10.16 -3.80
N TYR A 245 -12.84 9.11 -3.01
CA TYR A 245 -11.88 8.04 -3.28
C TYR A 245 -12.58 6.79 -3.78
N ILE A 246 -12.03 6.16 -4.82
CA ILE A 246 -12.61 4.98 -5.47
C ILE A 246 -11.69 3.80 -5.20
N ARG A 247 -12.26 2.68 -4.75
CA ARG A 247 -11.53 1.44 -4.55
C ARG A 247 -11.16 0.80 -5.89
N VAL A 248 -9.91 0.36 -6.02
CA VAL A 248 -9.33 -0.23 -7.24
C VAL A 248 -8.67 -1.57 -6.95
N PHE A 249 -8.38 -2.36 -7.99
CA PHE A 249 -7.58 -3.60 -7.92
C PHE A 249 -7.99 -4.57 -6.81
N ARG A 250 -9.30 -4.72 -6.55
CA ARG A 250 -9.86 -5.61 -5.50
C ARG A 250 -9.35 -7.06 -5.58
N GLN A 251 -9.04 -7.52 -6.79
CA GLN A 251 -8.52 -8.84 -7.08
C GLN A 251 -7.03 -9.02 -6.74
N PHE A 252 -6.29 -7.93 -6.55
CA PHE A 252 -4.85 -7.92 -6.26
C PHE A 252 -4.52 -7.42 -4.85
N SER A 253 -5.38 -6.60 -4.25
CA SER A 253 -5.11 -5.94 -2.96
C SER A 253 -5.19 -6.87 -1.75
N GLN A 254 -5.55 -8.15 -1.91
CA GLN A 254 -5.56 -9.19 -0.87
C GLN A 254 -6.29 -8.76 0.42
N TRP A 255 -5.56 -8.58 1.52
CA TRP A 255 -6.10 -8.12 2.81
C TRP A 255 -6.13 -6.60 2.94
N ASP A 256 -5.63 -5.84 1.97
CA ASP A 256 -5.78 -4.39 1.90
C ASP A 256 -6.93 -3.97 0.98
N SER A 257 -7.38 -2.74 1.17
CA SER A 257 -8.14 -1.97 0.20
C SER A 257 -7.29 -0.83 -0.34
N TRP A 258 -7.23 -0.73 -1.66
CA TRP A 258 -6.48 0.31 -2.36
C TRP A 258 -7.45 1.31 -2.97
N TYR A 259 -7.25 2.59 -2.69
CA TYR A 259 -8.12 3.68 -3.12
C TYR A 259 -7.34 4.74 -3.88
N VAL A 260 -7.99 5.29 -4.91
CA VAL A 260 -7.46 6.37 -5.73
C VAL A 260 -8.42 7.54 -5.68
N SER A 261 -7.92 8.76 -5.52
CA SER A 261 -8.76 9.95 -5.65
C SER A 261 -9.38 10.03 -7.05
N SER A 262 -10.66 10.39 -7.12
CA SER A 262 -11.39 10.61 -8.37
C SER A 262 -10.66 11.60 -9.29
N GLU A 263 -10.12 12.68 -8.73
CA GLU A 263 -9.33 13.69 -9.46
C GLU A 263 -8.09 13.11 -10.16
N LEU A 264 -7.42 12.12 -9.55
CA LEU A 264 -6.27 11.46 -10.15
C LEU A 264 -6.70 10.49 -11.27
N ARG A 265 -7.84 9.81 -11.09
CA ARG A 265 -8.39 8.90 -12.10
C ARG A 265 -8.85 9.61 -13.37
N ASP A 266 -9.50 10.76 -13.23
CA ASP A 266 -9.97 11.53 -14.39
C ASP A 266 -8.83 12.01 -15.30
N LYS A 267 -7.63 12.20 -14.74
CA LYS A 267 -6.43 12.63 -15.48
C LYS A 267 -5.72 11.51 -16.25
N LYS A 268 -6.10 10.24 -16.04
CA LYS A 268 -5.41 9.07 -16.61
C LYS A 268 -5.91 8.62 -17.97
N GLN A 269 -6.56 9.48 -18.76
CA GLN A 269 -7.00 9.09 -20.11
C GLN A 269 -5.78 8.74 -20.99
N ILE A 270 -5.79 7.53 -21.56
CA ILE A 270 -4.69 7.01 -22.38
C ILE A 270 -5.04 7.18 -23.85
N GLU A 271 -4.23 7.97 -24.54
CA GLU A 271 -4.29 8.08 -25.99
C GLU A 271 -3.17 7.24 -26.60
N ILE A 272 -3.52 6.21 -27.39
CA ILE A 272 -2.55 5.45 -28.18
C ILE A 272 -2.34 6.19 -29.49
N ILE A 273 -1.23 6.93 -29.58
CA ILE A 273 -0.80 7.58 -30.81
C ILE A 273 0.04 6.57 -31.60
N SER A 274 -0.57 5.90 -32.57
CA SER A 274 0.14 5.05 -33.54
C SER A 274 -0.19 5.50 -34.96
N PRO A 275 0.71 5.30 -35.94
CA PRO A 275 0.32 5.37 -37.34
C PRO A 275 -0.86 4.41 -37.57
N GLU A 276 -1.94 4.89 -38.18
CA GLU A 276 -2.96 4.00 -38.70
C GLU A 276 -2.27 3.07 -39.73
N ALA A 277 -2.56 1.77 -39.62
CA ALA A 277 -2.03 0.76 -40.53
C ALA A 277 -2.68 0.87 -41.91
#